data_AF-A0A937VIP8-F1
#
_entry.id   AF-A0A937VIP8-F1
#
_cell.length_a   1.000
_cell.length_b   1.000
_cell.length_c   1.000
_cell.angle_alpha   90.00
_cell.angle_beta   90.00
_cell.angle_gamma   90.00
#
_symmetry.space_group_name_H-M   'P 1'
#
loop_
_entity.id
_entity.type
_entity.pdbx_description
1 polymer ?
#
loop_
_entity_poly.entity_id
_entity_poly.type
_entity_poly.pdbx_seq_one_letter_code
_entity_poly.pdbx_strand_id
1 'polypeptide(L)' 'TGVLDEASAGLLVEMAGYRNRLTHFYDEVTVAELFDICTRRTSQIRTVRDAMLDWLRRHPDAVDGEL' A
#
# COMPACT_ATOMS: atom_id res chain seq x y z
N THR A 1 -3.63 14.54 -7.29
CA THR A 1 -2.22 14.12 -7.42
C THR A 1 -1.40 15.05 -6.55
N GLY A 2 -0.51 14.54 -5.68
CA GLY A 2 0.30 15.44 -4.86
C GLY A 2 0.99 14.82 -3.64
N VAL A 3 0.44 13.75 -3.05
CA VAL A 3 1.01 13.09 -1.88
C VAL A 3 1.99 11.97 -2.27
N LEU A 4 1.53 11.08 -3.14
CA LEU A 4 2.32 10.00 -3.72
C LEU A 4 2.67 10.32 -5.17
N ASP A 5 3.82 9.81 -5.62
CA ASP A 5 4.13 9.74 -7.05
C ASP A 5 3.25 8.69 -7.74
N GLU A 6 3.26 8.68 -9.07
CA GLU A 6 2.41 7.79 -9.87
C GLU A 6 2.68 6.31 -9.56
N ALA A 7 3.94 5.95 -9.33
CA ALA A 7 4.34 4.58 -9.03
C ALA A 7 3.78 4.11 -7.68
N SER A 8 3.93 4.91 -6.63
CA SER A 8 3.44 4.57 -5.29
C SER A 8 1.91 4.63 -5.22
N ALA A 9 1.28 5.54 -5.96
CA ALA A 9 -0.17 5.59 -6.09
C ALA A 9 -0.73 4.35 -6.80
N GLY A 10 -0.11 3.94 -7.91
CA GLY A 10 -0.46 2.72 -8.63
C GLY A 10 -0.26 1.47 -7.75
N LEU A 11 0.83 1.42 -6.98
CA LEU A 11 1.07 0.35 -6.02
C LEU A 11 -0.05 0.28 -4.97
N LEU A 12 -0.47 1.42 -4.40
CA LEU A 12 -1.56 1.45 -3.42
C LEU A 12 -2.89 0.95 -4.00
N VAL A 13 -3.17 1.21 -5.29
CA VAL A 13 -4.35 0.67 -5.99
C VAL A 13 -4.26 -0.84 -6.15
N GLU A 14 -3.11 -1.38 -6.54
CA GLU A 14 -2.88 -2.83 -6.58
C GLU A 14 -3.12 -3.46 -5.20
N MET A 15 -2.63 -2.79 -4.15
CA MET A 15 -2.80 -3.23 -2.76
C MET A 15 -4.27 -3.29 -2.34
N ALA A 16 -5.06 -2.30 -2.72
CA ALA A 16 -6.50 -2.30 -2.49
C ALA A 16 -7.19 -3.48 -3.21
N GLY A 17 -6.72 -3.82 -4.41
CA GLY A 17 -7.22 -4.94 -5.20
C GLY A 17 -7.08 -6.28 -4.48
N TYR A 18 -5.86 -6.67 -4.11
CA TYR A 18 -5.66 -7.95 -3.43
C TYR A 18 -6.29 -7.96 -2.02
N ARG A 19 -6.32 -6.82 -1.31
CA ARG A 19 -7.02 -6.71 -0.02
C ARG A 19 -8.51 -7.00 -0.18
N ASN A 20 -9.13 -6.45 -1.22
CA ASN A 20 -10.54 -6.71 -1.52
C ASN A 20 -10.78 -8.18 -1.85
N ARG A 21 -9.90 -8.81 -2.63
CA ARG A 21 -9.98 -10.25 -2.92
C ARG A 21 -9.91 -11.10 -1.65
N LEU A 22 -8.90 -10.86 -0.81
CA LEU A 22 -8.73 -11.57 0.45
C LEU A 22 -9.88 -11.38 1.45
N THR A 23 -10.63 -10.29 1.35
CA THR A 23 -11.75 -9.99 2.26
C THR A 23 -13.10 -10.48 1.71
N HIS A 24 -13.37 -10.22 0.43
CA HIS A 24 -14.70 -10.40 -0.17
C HIS A 24 -14.84 -11.68 -1.00
N PHE A 25 -13.74 -12.23 -1.49
CA PHE A 25 -13.70 -13.40 -2.39
C PHE A 25 -12.75 -14.46 -1.82
N TYR A 26 -12.69 -14.59 -0.49
CA TYR A 26 -11.71 -15.43 0.20
C TYR A 26 -11.86 -16.92 -0.16
N ASP A 27 -13.04 -17.35 -0.57
CA ASP A 27 -13.36 -18.69 -1.06
C ASP A 27 -12.83 -18.96 -2.47
N GLU A 28 -12.57 -17.90 -3.25
CA GLU A 28 -11.98 -17.99 -4.59
C GLU A 28 -10.45 -17.81 -4.59
N VAL A 29 -9.86 -17.37 -3.47
CA VAL A 29 -8.42 -17.14 -3.36
C VAL A 29 -7.68 -18.48 -3.30
N THR A 30 -6.76 -18.68 -4.24
CA THR A 30 -5.96 -19.91 -4.29
C THR A 30 -4.81 -19.90 -3.27
N VAL A 31 -4.37 -21.08 -2.86
CA VAL A 31 -3.18 -21.22 -1.98
C VAL A 31 -1.93 -20.59 -2.60
N ALA A 32 -1.77 -20.71 -3.93
CA ALA A 32 -0.64 -20.11 -4.64
C ALA A 32 -0.69 -18.57 -4.64
N GLU A 33 -1.88 -17.99 -4.85
CA GLU A 33 -2.11 -16.54 -4.75
C GLU A 33 -1.80 -16.04 -3.32
N LEU A 34 -2.31 -16.74 -2.30
CA LEU A 34 -2.06 -16.39 -0.90
C LEU A 34 -0.57 -16.46 -0.56
N PHE A 35 0.12 -17.53 -0.98
CA PHE A 35 1.55 -17.68 -0.76
C PHE A 35 2.36 -16.56 -1.42
N ASP A 36 2.04 -16.19 -2.67
CA ASP A 36 2.70 -15.10 -3.38
C ASP A 36 2.49 -13.75 -2.66
N ILE A 37 1.24 -13.44 -2.27
CA ILE A 37 0.92 -12.21 -1.53
C ILE A 37 1.71 -12.14 -0.22
N CYS A 38 1.66 -13.21 0.59
CA CYS A 38 2.31 -13.22 1.90
C CYS A 38 3.84 -13.14 1.82
N THR A 39 4.45 -13.83 0.85
CA THR A 39 5.91 -13.95 0.78
C THR A 39 6.58 -12.87 -0.06
N ARG A 40 5.89 -12.36 -1.10
CA ARG A 40 6.51 -11.46 -2.09
C ARG A 40 5.96 -10.04 -2.08
N ARG A 41 4.72 -9.83 -1.61
CA ARG A 41 4.04 -8.52 -1.72
C ARG A 41 4.01 -7.71 -0.42
N THR A 42 4.39 -8.31 0.71
CA THR A 42 4.45 -7.59 2.00
C THR A 42 5.44 -6.42 2.03
N SER A 43 6.43 -6.41 1.13
CA SER A 43 7.35 -5.26 0.96
C SER A 43 6.64 -4.00 0.43
N GLN A 44 5.57 -4.16 -0.35
CA GLN A 44 4.80 -3.06 -0.93
C GLN A 44 4.22 -2.13 0.14
N ILE A 45 3.80 -2.70 1.29
CA ILE A 45 3.35 -1.93 2.46
C ILE A 45 4.43 -0.96 2.94
N ARG A 46 5.68 -1.42 3.01
CA ARG A 46 6.81 -0.58 3.44
C ARG A 46 7.06 0.51 2.42
N THR A 47 7.08 0.16 1.14
CA THR A 47 7.27 1.12 0.04
C THR A 47 6.26 2.27 0.09
N VAL A 48 4.96 1.96 0.17
CA VAL A 48 3.94 3.03 0.22
C VAL A 48 4.04 3.83 1.52
N ARG A 49 4.23 3.17 2.66
CA ARG A 49 4.40 3.85 3.95
C ARG A 49 5.59 4.82 3.94
N ASP A 50 6.74 4.39 3.41
CA ASP A 50 7.94 5.23 3.35
C ASP A 50 7.71 6.43 2.43
N ALA A 51 7.03 6.24 1.29
CA ALA A 51 6.65 7.34 0.40
C ALA A 51 5.71 8.36 1.07
N MET A 52 4.73 7.89 1.85
CA MET A 52 3.83 8.77 2.62
C MET A 52 4.59 9.55 3.71
N LEU A 53 5.47 8.87 4.46
CA LEU A 53 6.29 9.52 5.48
C LEU A 53 7.24 10.56 4.87
N ASP A 54 7.86 10.25 3.74
CA ASP A 54 8.72 11.19 3.03
C ASP A 54 7.94 12.39 2.52
N TRP A 55 6.69 12.22 2.13
CA TRP A 55 5.84 13.35 1.78
C TRP A 55 5.53 14.23 2.99
N LEU A 56 5.15 13.64 4.13
CA LEU A 56 4.85 14.39 5.34
C LEU A 56 6.08 15.15 5.87
N ARG A 57 7.27 14.53 5.86
CA ARG A 57 8.53 15.20 6.21
C ARG A 57 8.82 16.42 5.33
N ARG A 58 8.39 16.39 4.07
CA ARG A 58 8.52 17.52 3.12
C ARG A 58 7.40 18.55 3.25
N HIS A 59 6.32 18.23 3.97
CA HIS A 59 5.14 19.09 4.14
C HIS A 59 4.70 19.09 5.61
N PRO A 60 5.55 19.57 6.54
CA PRO A 60 5.24 19.55 7.98
C PRO A 60 3.97 20.35 8.31
N ASP A 61 3.66 21.40 7.54
CA ASP A 61 2.46 22.23 7.75
C ASP A 61 1.16 21.56 7.26
N ALA A 62 1.22 20.37 6.66
CA ALA A 62 0.05 19.68 6.13
C ALA A 62 -0.72 18.87 7.18
N VAL A 63 -0.15 18.66 8.38
CA VAL A 63 -0.76 17.91 9.48
C VAL A 63 -0.39 18.59 10.80
N ASP A 64 -1.35 18.75 11.71
CA ASP A 64 -1.07 19.23 13.06
C ASP A 64 -0.37 18.13 13.88
N GLY A 65 0.78 18.46 14.49
CA GLY A 65 1.53 17.57 15.38
C GLY A 65 2.90 17.13 14.83
N GLU A 66 3.69 16.48 15.69
CA GLU A 66 4.97 15.88 15.29
C GLU A 66 4.78 14.40 14.90
N LEU A 67 5.59 13.92 13.96
CA LEU A 67 5.61 12.52 13.48
C LEU A 67 6.34 11.58 14.44
#